data_AF-A0A4V5TPD6-F1
#
_entry.id   AF-A0A4V5TPD6-F1
#
_cell.length_a   1.000
_cell.length_b   1.000
_cell.length_c   1.000
_cell.angle_alpha   90.00
_cell.angle_beta   90.00
_cell.angle_gamma   90.00
#
_symmetry.space_group_name_H-M   'P 1'
#
loop_
_entity.id
_entity.type
_entity.pdbx_description
1 polymer ?
#
loop_
_entity_poly.entity_id
_entity_poly.type
_entity_poly.pdbx_seq_one_letter_code
_entity_poly.pdbx_strand_id
1 'polypeptide(L)'
;LDKGSVEITKMAAESKNILSGAVFEVHDEKGKVVARVTTDKEGKAKVSDLSVGNYTLVEVEAPKGYEKLTNPIPFEITKGMINSVQLEVLNELSHLAPPGPEKPDPEKTEKPDPEKPGKPDPEKPGTTD
;
A
#
# COMPACT_ATOMS: atom_id res chain seq x y z
N LEU A 1 14.06 -14.48 -16.05
CA LEU A 1 12.82 -14.77 -15.31
C LEU A 1 11.75 -13.88 -15.90
N ASP A 2 10.68 -14.45 -16.42
CA ASP A 2 9.55 -13.66 -16.92
C ASP A 2 8.89 -12.96 -15.74
N LYS A 3 8.61 -11.67 -15.91
CA LYS A 3 7.97 -10.83 -14.90
C LYS A 3 6.79 -10.10 -15.51
N GLY A 4 5.82 -9.77 -14.66
CA GLY A 4 4.67 -8.97 -15.02
C GLY A 4 4.42 -7.85 -14.03
N SER A 5 3.28 -7.19 -14.23
CA SER A 5 2.83 -6.09 -13.40
C SER A 5 1.32 -6.12 -13.25
N VAL A 6 0.82 -5.50 -12.19
CA VAL A 6 -0.60 -5.25 -11.97
C VAL A 6 -0.81 -3.76 -11.78
N GLU A 7 -1.85 -3.23 -12.42
CA GLU A 7 -2.34 -1.87 -12.25
C GLU A 7 -3.73 -1.92 -11.62
N ILE A 8 -3.91 -1.15 -10.56
CA ILE A 8 -5.10 -1.11 -9.72
C ILE A 8 -5.77 0.25 -9.97
N THR A 9 -7.05 0.24 -10.27
CA THR A 9 -7.88 1.45 -10.34
C THR A 9 -8.96 1.37 -9.28
N LYS A 10 -8.88 2.27 -8.30
CA LYS A 10 -9.80 2.34 -7.17
C LYS A 10 -10.91 3.34 -7.44
N MET A 11 -12.16 2.89 -7.29
CA MET A 11 -13.33 3.73 -7.50
C MET A 11 -14.39 3.55 -6.40
N ALA A 12 -15.32 4.50 -6.30
CA ALA A 12 -16.56 4.36 -5.55
C ALA A 12 -17.53 3.43 -6.28
N ALA A 13 -18.22 2.55 -5.54
CA ALA A 13 -19.15 1.59 -6.11
C ALA A 13 -20.34 2.28 -6.80
N GLU A 14 -20.82 3.36 -6.21
CA GLU A 14 -22.07 4.05 -6.55
C GLU A 14 -21.88 5.03 -7.70
N SER A 15 -20.79 5.80 -7.69
CA SER A 15 -20.58 6.90 -8.64
C SER A 15 -19.46 6.65 -9.65
N LYS A 16 -18.64 5.61 -9.45
CA LYS A 16 -17.40 5.38 -10.21
C LYS A 16 -16.37 6.51 -10.10
N ASN A 17 -16.51 7.39 -9.10
CA ASN A 17 -15.47 8.38 -8.80
C ASN A 17 -14.19 7.67 -8.39
N ILE A 18 -13.05 8.12 -8.91
CA ILE A 18 -11.73 7.63 -8.50
C ILE A 18 -11.45 7.94 -7.03
N LEU A 19 -10.75 7.03 -6.34
CA LEU A 19 -10.45 7.16 -4.92
C LEU A 19 -8.95 7.06 -4.64
N SER A 20 -8.38 8.15 -4.15
CA SER A 20 -7.00 8.22 -3.68
C SER A 20 -6.85 7.77 -2.23
N GLY A 21 -5.67 7.27 -1.87
CA GLY A 21 -5.32 6.95 -0.48
C GLY A 21 -5.76 5.56 0.00
N ALA A 22 -6.29 4.70 -0.89
CA ALA A 22 -6.47 3.28 -0.55
C ALA A 22 -5.08 2.63 -0.45
N VAL A 23 -4.83 1.86 0.60
CA VAL A 23 -3.59 1.10 0.76
C VAL A 23 -3.86 -0.37 0.50
N PHE A 24 -3.05 -0.96 -0.37
CA PHE A 24 -3.12 -2.36 -0.75
C PHE A 24 -1.82 -3.09 -0.44
N GLU A 25 -1.95 -4.37 -0.14
CA GLU A 25 -0.86 -5.33 -0.15
C GLU A 25 -1.07 -6.36 -1.26
N VAL A 26 0.03 -6.81 -1.86
CA VAL A 26 0.06 -7.96 -2.76
C VAL A 26 0.69 -9.11 -2.01
N HIS A 27 -0.05 -10.20 -1.88
CA HIS A 27 0.40 -11.44 -1.24
C HIS A 27 0.67 -12.48 -2.32
N ASP A 28 1.76 -13.24 -2.20
CA ASP A 28 2.01 -14.41 -3.04
C ASP A 28 1.17 -15.62 -2.60
N GLU A 29 1.24 -16.73 -3.34
CA GLU A 29 0.54 -17.99 -3.03
C GLU A 29 0.84 -18.56 -1.63
N LYS A 30 1.97 -18.17 -1.01
CA LYS A 30 2.35 -18.59 0.35
C LYS A 30 1.81 -17.63 1.43
N GLY A 31 1.07 -16.60 1.04
CA GLY A 31 0.58 -15.55 1.92
C GLY A 31 1.67 -14.53 2.33
N LYS A 32 2.83 -14.52 1.65
CA LYS A 32 3.88 -13.54 1.95
C LYS A 32 3.57 -12.23 1.24
N VAL A 33 3.66 -11.12 1.97
CA VAL A 33 3.60 -9.77 1.40
C VAL A 33 4.82 -9.56 0.49
N VAL A 34 4.57 -9.29 -0.79
CA VAL A 34 5.61 -9.00 -1.80
C VAL A 34 5.60 -7.53 -2.22
N ALA A 35 4.50 -6.82 -2.02
CA ALA A 35 4.42 -5.37 -2.25
C ALA A 35 3.35 -4.73 -1.35
N ARG A 36 3.53 -3.43 -1.11
CA ARG A 36 2.54 -2.55 -0.47
C ARG A 36 2.50 -1.24 -1.26
N VAL A 37 1.31 -0.82 -1.69
CA VAL A 37 1.11 0.36 -2.56
C VAL A 37 -0.10 1.18 -2.10
N THR A 38 -0.08 2.47 -2.43
CA THR A 38 -1.18 3.39 -2.13
C THR A 38 -1.71 3.99 -3.42
N THR A 39 -3.02 4.15 -3.55
CA THR A 39 -3.61 4.80 -4.73
C THR A 39 -3.31 6.30 -4.75
N ASP A 40 -2.88 6.78 -5.90
CA ASP A 40 -2.57 8.18 -6.15
C ASP A 40 -3.82 9.05 -6.32
N LYS A 41 -3.62 10.32 -6.69
CA LYS A 41 -4.71 11.29 -6.93
C LYS A 41 -5.62 10.92 -8.11
N GLU A 42 -5.17 10.04 -9.00
CA GLU A 42 -5.96 9.50 -10.11
C GLU A 42 -6.66 8.18 -9.71
N GLY A 43 -6.55 7.77 -8.44
CA GLY A 43 -7.09 6.52 -7.93
C GLY A 43 -6.30 5.30 -8.38
N LYS A 44 -5.07 5.46 -8.85
CA LYS A 44 -4.28 4.38 -9.44
C LYS A 44 -3.12 3.95 -8.56
N ALA A 45 -2.76 2.68 -8.63
CA ALA A 45 -1.54 2.13 -8.07
C ALA A 45 -0.97 1.06 -9.00
N LYS A 46 0.35 0.93 -9.08
CA LYS A 46 1.01 -0.08 -9.91
C LYS A 46 2.06 -0.85 -9.12
N VAL A 47 2.07 -2.16 -9.31
CA VAL A 47 3.13 -3.05 -8.83
C VAL A 47 3.79 -3.70 -10.04
N SER A 48 5.10 -3.54 -10.14
CA SER A 48 5.92 -4.10 -11.21
C SER A 48 6.81 -5.22 -10.67
N ASP A 49 7.52 -5.90 -11.57
CA ASP A 49 8.53 -6.90 -11.22
C ASP A 49 7.99 -8.14 -10.47
N LEU A 50 6.70 -8.44 -10.63
CA LEU A 50 6.09 -9.66 -10.09
C LEU A 50 6.54 -10.86 -10.92
N SER A 51 6.96 -11.93 -10.25
CA SER A 51 7.30 -13.19 -10.93
C SER A 51 6.04 -13.87 -11.45
N VAL A 52 6.19 -14.81 -12.39
CA VAL A 52 5.09 -15.69 -12.79
C VAL A 52 4.55 -16.43 -11.56
N GLY A 53 3.23 -16.41 -11.36
CA GLY A 53 2.58 -17.03 -10.21
C GLY A 53 1.21 -16.46 -9.87
N ASN A 54 0.60 -17.03 -8.84
CA ASN A 54 -0.67 -16.60 -8.28
C ASN A 54 -0.46 -15.61 -7.14
N TYR A 55 -1.31 -14.60 -7.10
CA TYR A 55 -1.27 -13.51 -6.13
C TYR A 55 -2.66 -13.17 -5.62
N THR A 56 -2.67 -12.45 -4.50
CA THR A 56 -3.89 -11.89 -3.93
C THR A 56 -3.66 -10.44 -3.58
N LEU A 57 -4.56 -9.56 -4.03
CA LEU A 57 -4.61 -8.17 -3.65
C LEU A 57 -5.51 -8.03 -2.42
N VAL A 58 -4.97 -7.44 -1.36
CA VAL A 58 -5.67 -7.21 -0.08
C VAL A 58 -5.72 -5.71 0.17
N GLU A 59 -6.91 -5.13 0.28
CA GLU A 59 -7.03 -3.77 0.81
C GLU A 59 -6.73 -3.83 2.32
N VAL A 60 -5.80 -3.01 2.77
CA VAL A 60 -5.42 -2.93 4.20
C VAL A 60 -5.95 -1.65 4.85
N GLU A 61 -6.11 -0.59 4.07
CA GLU A 61 -6.69 0.69 4.49
C GLU A 61 -7.59 1.23 3.38
N ALA A 62 -8.84 1.53 3.72
CA ALA A 62 -9.78 2.14 2.79
C ALA A 62 -9.54 3.65 2.68
N PRO A 63 -9.90 4.28 1.55
CA PRO A 63 -10.01 5.74 1.47
C PRO A 63 -10.94 6.29 2.55
N LYS A 64 -10.65 7.50 3.02
CA LYS A 64 -11.46 8.18 4.03
C LYS A 64 -12.94 8.27 3.60
N GLY A 65 -13.83 7.82 4.49
CA GLY A 65 -15.28 7.83 4.24
C GLY A 65 -15.81 6.64 3.46
N TYR A 66 -14.97 5.64 3.15
CA TYR A 66 -15.36 4.42 2.45
C TYR A 66 -15.19 3.19 3.34
N GLU A 67 -16.01 2.17 3.09
CA GLU A 67 -15.87 0.88 3.76
C GLU A 67 -14.69 0.12 3.17
N LYS A 68 -13.95 -0.57 4.04
CA LYS A 68 -12.82 -1.38 3.63
C LYS A 68 -13.29 -2.69 3.03
N LEU A 69 -12.71 -3.07 1.89
CA LEU A 69 -12.93 -4.36 1.27
C LEU A 69 -12.48 -5.49 2.22
N THR A 70 -13.40 -6.42 2.48
CA THR A 70 -13.16 -7.58 3.34
C THR A 70 -12.70 -8.81 2.55
N ASN A 71 -13.06 -8.89 1.27
CA ASN A 71 -12.74 -10.00 0.40
C ASN A 71 -11.48 -9.71 -0.43
N PRO A 72 -10.42 -10.52 -0.29
CA PRO A 72 -9.23 -10.41 -1.13
C PRO A 72 -9.54 -10.69 -2.62
N ILE A 73 -8.79 -10.06 -3.51
CA ILE A 73 -8.98 -10.18 -4.97
C ILE A 73 -7.84 -11.01 -5.57
N PRO A 74 -8.11 -12.21 -6.10
CA PRO A 74 -7.07 -13.03 -6.73
C PRO A 74 -6.69 -12.49 -8.11
N PHE A 75 -5.41 -12.61 -8.47
CA PHE A 75 -4.93 -12.37 -9.83
C PHE A 75 -3.71 -13.23 -10.14
N GLU A 76 -3.40 -13.40 -11.42
CA GLU A 76 -2.30 -14.27 -11.89
C GLU A 76 -1.36 -13.50 -12.83
N ILE A 77 -0.06 -13.73 -12.67
CA ILE A 77 0.95 -13.33 -13.65
C ILE A 77 1.38 -14.57 -14.43
N THR A 78 1.10 -14.59 -15.73
CA THR A 78 1.46 -15.70 -16.62
C THR A 78 2.70 -15.40 -17.45
N LYS A 79 3.36 -16.47 -17.91
CA LYS A 79 4.54 -16.36 -18.76
C LYS A 79 4.21 -15.69 -20.09
N GLY A 80 5.04 -14.73 -20.51
CA GLY A 80 4.87 -14.03 -21.80
C GLY A 80 3.86 -12.89 -21.77
N MET A 81 3.33 -12.53 -20.59
CA MET A 81 2.47 -11.38 -20.42
C MET A 81 3.24 -10.08 -20.69
N ILE A 82 2.74 -9.27 -21.63
CA ILE A 82 3.34 -7.98 -22.05
C ILE A 82 2.62 -6.78 -21.45
N ASN A 83 1.32 -6.92 -21.18
CA ASN A 83 0.49 -5.88 -20.58
C ASN A 83 0.35 -6.11 -19.07
N SER A 84 0.07 -5.05 -18.32
CA SER A 84 -0.26 -5.21 -16.90
C SER A 84 -1.62 -5.87 -16.74
N VAL A 85 -1.78 -6.72 -15.72
CA VAL A 85 -3.11 -7.10 -15.23
C VAL A 85 -3.81 -5.85 -14.75
N GLN A 86 -5.04 -5.62 -15.18
CA GLN A 86 -5.84 -4.47 -14.74
C GLN A 86 -6.89 -4.93 -13.73
N LEU A 87 -6.88 -4.33 -12.54
CA LEU A 87 -7.83 -4.60 -11.47
C LEU A 87 -8.64 -3.34 -11.17
N GLU A 88 -9.95 -3.41 -11.30
CA GLU A 88 -10.86 -2.38 -10.81
C GLU A 88 -11.36 -2.78 -9.42
N VAL A 89 -11.15 -1.89 -8.44
CA VAL A 89 -11.50 -2.17 -7.04
C VAL A 89 -12.48 -1.12 -6.53
N LEU A 90 -13.69 -1.57 -6.20
CA LEU A 90 -14.79 -0.73 -5.75
C LEU A 90 -14.91 -0.74 -4.22
N ASN A 91 -15.11 0.42 -3.60
CA ASN A 91 -15.55 0.49 -2.20
C ASN A 91 -16.89 1.20 -2.15
N GLU A 92 -17.72 0.76 -1.22
CA GLU A 92 -19.00 1.40 -0.88
C GLU A 92 -18.73 2.58 0.06
N LEU A 93 -19.53 3.64 -0.10
CA LEU A 93 -19.48 4.78 0.79
C LEU A 93 -19.89 4.33 2.19
N SER A 94 -19.10 4.70 3.21
CA SER A 94 -19.47 4.36 4.58
C SER A 94 -20.75 5.11 4.96
N HIS A 95 -21.70 4.37 5.53
CA HIS A 95 -22.92 4.95 6.11
C HIS A 95 -22.64 5.76 7.39
N LEU A 96 -21.44 5.63 7.96
CA LEU A 96 -20.91 6.56 8.94
C LEU A 96 -20.53 7.82 8.18
N ALA A 97 -21.31 8.89 8.35
CA ALA A 97 -21.04 10.18 7.71
C ALA A 97 -19.53 10.46 7.73
N PRO A 98 -18.91 10.87 6.60
CA PRO A 98 -17.52 11.27 6.63
C PRO A 98 -17.38 12.27 7.77
N PRO A 99 -16.38 12.14 8.67
CA PRO A 99 -16.19 13.16 9.69
C PRO A 99 -16.16 14.48 8.93
N GLY A 100 -17.06 15.40 9.32
CA GLY A 100 -17.21 16.70 8.67
C GLY A 100 -15.84 17.35 8.48
N PRO A 101 -15.70 18.36 7.59
CA PRO A 101 -14.40 18.90 7.18
C PRO A 101 -13.48 18.98 8.39
N GLU A 102 -12.46 18.10 8.41
CA GLU A 102 -11.48 18.07 9.48
C GLU A 102 -10.94 19.49 9.51
N LYS A 103 -11.27 20.24 10.56
CA LYS A 103 -10.48 21.42 10.89
C LYS A 103 -9.04 20.90 10.90
N PRO A 104 -8.08 21.56 10.23
CA PRO A 104 -6.70 21.11 10.24
C PRO A 104 -6.33 20.86 11.69
N ASP A 105 -6.02 19.60 12.00
CA ASP A 105 -5.63 19.19 13.33
C ASP A 105 -4.34 19.97 13.67
N PRO A 106 -4.37 20.90 14.65
CA PRO A 106 -3.20 21.69 14.96
C PRO A 106 -2.06 20.85 15.56
N GLU A 107 -2.28 19.56 15.85
CA GLU A 107 -1.33 18.74 16.60
C GLU A 107 -0.58 17.68 15.80
N LYS A 108 -0.76 17.54 14.48
CA LYS A 108 0.16 16.72 13.67
C LYS A 108 1.33 17.55 13.11
N THR A 109 1.93 18.35 13.98
CA THR A 109 3.32 18.78 13.80
C THR A 109 4.19 17.55 14.04
N GLU A 110 4.96 17.16 13.02
CA GLU A 110 6.15 16.33 13.20
C GLU A 110 6.93 16.85 14.42
N LYS A 111 6.91 16.10 15.52
CA LYS A 111 8.04 16.14 16.44
C LYS A 111 9.20 15.49 15.67
N PRO A 112 10.36 16.16 15.53
CA PRO A 112 11.56 15.49 15.08
C PRO A 112 11.83 14.35 16.06
N ASP A 113 11.98 13.15 15.51
CA ASP A 113 12.52 11.99 16.21
C ASP A 113 13.89 12.43 16.79
N PRO A 114 14.10 12.43 18.11
CA PRO A 114 15.41 12.76 18.64
C PRO A 114 16.35 11.63 18.25
N GLU A 115 17.26 11.93 17.33
CA GLU A 115 18.39 11.08 16.97
C GLU A 115 18.98 10.45 18.23
N LYS A 116 18.79 9.14 18.33
CA LYS A 116 19.43 8.28 19.30
C LYS A 116 20.96 8.50 19.20
N PRO A 117 21.65 8.98 20.24
CA PRO A 117 23.11 9.03 20.20
C PRO A 117 23.62 7.59 20.13
N GLY A 118 24.30 7.27 19.03
CA GLY A 118 25.10 6.06 18.94
C GLY A 118 26.10 6.06 20.08
N LYS A 119 26.11 4.98 20.88
CA LYS A 119 27.23 4.67 21.76
C LYS A 119 28.48 4.51 20.89
N PRO A 120 29.61 5.15 21.22
CA PRO A 120 30.91 4.60 20.84
C PRO A 120 31.21 3.42 21.77
N ASP A 121 31.52 2.28 21.18
CA ASP A 121 32.07 1.09 21.84
C ASP A 121 33.42 1.38 22.53
N PRO A 122 33.83 0.55 23.51
CA PRO A 122 35.01 0.81 24.33
C PRO A 122 36.28 0.29 23.64
N GLU A 123 37.17 1.18 23.21
CA GLU A 123 38.55 0.79 22.91
C GLU A 123 39.36 0.64 24.20
N LYS A 124 39.79 -0.60 24.45
CA LYS A 124 40.80 -1.05 25.43
C LYS A 124 42.03 -1.52 24.63
N PRO A 125 43.18 -1.82 25.25
CA PRO A 125 44.20 -1.00 25.91
C PRO A 125 45.52 -0.95 25.11
N GLY A 126 46.40 0.02 25.42
CA GLY A 126 47.82 0.01 25.03
C GLY A 126 48.58 1.13 25.76
N THR A 127 49.34 0.83 26.82
CA THR A 127 50.82 0.68 26.87
C THR A 127 51.61 1.89 26.37
N THR A 128 52.37 2.54 27.26
CA THR A 128 53.72 3.11 27.07
C THR A 128 54.25 3.42 28.49
N ASP A 129 55.15 2.57 29.01
CA ASP A 129 56.60 2.79 29.23
C ASP A 129 56.91 3.75 30.40
#